data_AF-A0A5N0EMF7-F1
#
_entry.id   AF-A0A5N0EMF7-F1
#
_cell.length_a   1.000
_cell.length_b   1.000
_cell.length_c   1.000
_cell.angle_alpha   90.00
_cell.angle_beta   90.00
_cell.angle_gamma   90.00
#
_symmetry.space_group_name_H-M   'P 1'
#
loop_
_entity.id
_entity.type
_entity.pdbx_description
1 polymer ?
#
loop_
_entity_poly.entity_id
_entity_poly.type
_entity_poly.pdbx_seq_one_letter_code
_entity_poly.pdbx_strand_id
1 'polypeptide(L)'
;MQDKGNSGKTIANKHGFFASAMAAAARMRPKPLIAYNPCEGMRLPRHDSAEMVFFELAEYELFLSAMPQRWHAQTEFSLASMARPSEVGALTLGDVNRGTGAVRINKAFKYAGTRRRLGPPKTKRGVRTVNVPFETLDLLDLDRPHDALLFQTRRGTPIRPAYFYQEAFLSALRELVEIDDQGHIVVDRLVVSGRVRTRCGITGSVGGCWVVCRCSWCPAMPGTTPTTRPTNGMGISTAPPVLLRRKSLP
;
A
#
# COMPACT_ATOMS: atom_id res chain seq x y z
N MET A 1 -18.47 16.62 -7.62
CA MET A 1 -17.54 15.47 -7.38
C MET A 1 -17.09 15.40 -5.92
N GLN A 2 -16.89 16.54 -5.27
CA GLN A 2 -16.60 16.63 -3.83
C GLN A 2 -17.81 16.17 -2.99
N ASP A 3 -19.02 16.56 -3.37
CA ASP A 3 -20.28 16.17 -2.69
C ASP A 3 -20.53 14.65 -2.69
N LYS A 4 -19.82 13.91 -3.56
CA LYS A 4 -19.83 12.44 -3.60
C LYS A 4 -18.72 11.81 -2.76
N GLY A 5 -18.00 12.59 -1.95
CA GLY A 5 -16.92 12.12 -1.07
C GLY A 5 -15.63 11.69 -1.78
N ASN A 6 -15.39 12.08 -3.04
CA ASN A 6 -14.15 11.69 -3.73
C ASN A 6 -12.93 12.40 -3.12
N SER A 7 -11.83 11.67 -2.90
CA SER A 7 -10.55 12.26 -2.49
C SER A 7 -10.02 13.24 -3.55
N GLY A 8 -9.23 14.24 -3.11
CA GLY A 8 -8.64 15.23 -4.02
C GLY A 8 -7.84 14.61 -5.16
N LYS A 9 -7.07 13.53 -4.91
CA LYS A 9 -6.35 12.77 -5.94
C LYS A 9 -7.30 12.14 -6.97
N THR A 10 -8.42 11.60 -6.52
CA THR A 10 -9.42 11.01 -7.42
C THR A 10 -10.05 12.08 -8.30
N ILE A 11 -10.37 13.25 -7.72
CA ILE A 11 -10.89 14.39 -8.47
C ILE A 11 -9.86 14.86 -9.50
N ALA A 12 -8.59 15.00 -9.09
CA ALA A 12 -7.51 15.42 -9.98
C ALA A 12 -7.28 14.41 -11.13
N ASN A 13 -7.30 13.11 -10.86
CA ASN A 13 -7.15 12.08 -11.89
C ASN A 13 -8.32 12.09 -12.89
N LYS A 14 -9.56 12.16 -12.40
CA LYS A 14 -10.77 12.23 -13.24
C LYS A 14 -10.75 13.49 -14.11
N HIS A 15 -10.44 14.64 -13.50
CA HIS A 15 -10.30 15.90 -14.21
C HIS A 15 -9.19 15.83 -15.25
N GLY A 16 -7.99 15.36 -14.89
CA GLY A 16 -6.85 15.26 -15.80
C GLY A 16 -7.14 14.40 -17.04
N PHE A 17 -7.83 13.28 -16.87
CA PHE A 17 -8.28 12.44 -17.98
C PHE A 17 -9.21 13.21 -18.94
N PHE A 18 -10.26 13.83 -18.39
CA PHE A 18 -11.23 14.57 -19.20
C PHE A 18 -10.62 15.83 -19.85
N ALA A 19 -9.83 16.59 -19.09
CA ALA A 19 -9.13 17.77 -19.56
C ALA A 19 -8.16 17.45 -20.70
N SER A 20 -7.51 16.28 -20.67
CA SER A 20 -6.63 15.83 -21.75
C SER A 20 -7.41 15.52 -23.04
N ALA A 21 -8.59 14.90 -22.91
CA ALA A 21 -9.47 14.64 -24.06
C ALA A 21 -9.98 15.96 -24.70
N MET A 22 -10.42 16.91 -23.87
CA MET A 22 -10.87 18.23 -24.35
C MET A 22 -9.73 19.04 -24.97
N ALA A 23 -8.52 18.97 -24.40
CA ALA A 23 -7.35 19.58 -25.00
C ALA A 23 -7.02 18.98 -26.38
N ALA A 24 -7.13 17.66 -26.53
CA ALA A 24 -6.93 17.00 -27.82
C ALA A 24 -7.99 17.45 -28.85
N ALA A 25 -9.25 17.55 -28.46
CA ALA A 25 -10.35 18.02 -29.30
C ALA A 25 -10.16 19.48 -29.77
N ALA A 26 -9.69 20.36 -28.89
CA ALA A 26 -9.40 21.77 -29.20
C ALA A 26 -8.13 21.94 -30.07
N ARG A 27 -7.18 21.00 -29.99
CA ARG A 27 -5.92 21.03 -30.77
C ARG A 27 -6.01 20.31 -32.11
N MET A 28 -7.11 19.59 -32.38
CA MET A 28 -7.29 18.84 -33.63
C MET A 28 -7.10 19.76 -34.85
N ARG A 29 -6.50 19.20 -35.90
CA ARG A 29 -6.23 19.89 -37.17
C ARG A 29 -6.82 19.09 -38.33
N PRO A 30 -7.20 19.75 -39.44
CA PRO A 30 -7.06 21.18 -39.73
C PRO A 30 -8.07 22.07 -38.97
N LYS A 31 -9.26 21.54 -38.66
CA LYS A 31 -10.30 22.24 -37.91
C LYS A 31 -10.45 21.61 -36.51
N PRO A 32 -10.46 22.40 -35.42
CA PRO A 32 -10.70 21.89 -34.08
C PRO A 32 -12.18 21.49 -33.90
N LEU A 33 -12.43 20.49 -33.05
CA LEU A 33 -13.79 20.03 -32.74
C LEU A 33 -14.52 20.96 -31.76
N ILE A 34 -13.76 21.63 -30.89
CA ILE A 34 -14.26 22.62 -29.93
C ILE A 34 -13.36 23.86 -29.98
N ALA A 35 -13.92 25.03 -29.68
CA ALA A 35 -13.18 26.28 -29.75
C ALA A 35 -12.07 26.40 -28.69
N TYR A 36 -12.32 25.87 -27.48
CA TYR A 36 -11.38 25.93 -26.35
C TYR A 36 -11.63 24.76 -25.39
N ASN A 37 -10.67 24.52 -24.48
CA ASN A 37 -10.80 23.50 -23.45
C ASN A 37 -11.56 24.06 -22.23
N PRO A 38 -12.76 23.56 -21.89
CA PRO A 38 -13.53 24.06 -20.75
C PRO A 38 -12.92 23.69 -19.39
N CYS A 39 -11.94 22.79 -19.36
CA CYS A 39 -11.21 22.40 -18.15
C CYS A 39 -10.00 23.29 -17.87
N GLU A 40 -9.67 24.21 -18.78
CA GLU A 40 -8.55 25.13 -18.64
C GLU A 40 -8.82 26.18 -17.55
N GLY A 41 -7.83 26.47 -16.72
CA GLY A 41 -7.96 27.43 -15.61
C GLY A 41 -8.77 26.92 -14.40
N MET A 42 -9.28 25.68 -14.42
CA MET A 42 -10.04 25.16 -13.28
C MET A 42 -9.15 24.86 -12.07
N ARG A 43 -9.46 25.48 -10.93
CA ARG A 43 -8.78 25.20 -9.66
C ARG A 43 -9.30 23.91 -9.04
N LEU A 44 -8.41 22.92 -8.94
CA LEU A 44 -8.72 21.64 -8.30
C LEU A 44 -8.56 21.71 -6.78
N PRO A 45 -9.26 20.84 -6.03
CA PRO A 45 -9.06 20.70 -4.59
C PRO A 45 -7.61 20.32 -4.30
N ARG A 46 -7.04 20.93 -3.27
CA ARG A 46 -5.72 20.56 -2.78
C ARG A 46 -5.78 19.11 -2.27
N HIS A 47 -4.78 18.33 -2.66
CA HIS A 47 -4.58 16.97 -2.16
C HIS A 47 -3.18 16.88 -1.59
N ASP A 48 -3.08 17.04 -0.26
CA ASP A 48 -1.86 16.74 0.45
C ASP A 48 -1.84 15.24 0.76
N SER A 49 -0.84 14.53 0.23
CA SER A 49 -0.60 13.15 0.62
C SER A 49 -0.05 13.15 2.04
N ALA A 50 -0.69 12.41 2.94
CA ALA A 50 -0.08 12.21 4.25
C ALA A 50 1.23 11.42 4.12
N GLU A 51 2.12 11.65 5.08
CA GLU A 51 3.47 11.12 5.08
C GLU A 51 3.47 9.59 5.10
N MET A 52 4.36 8.98 4.31
CA MET A 52 4.55 7.54 4.30
C MET A 52 5.39 7.13 5.50
N VAL A 53 4.87 6.18 6.28
CA VAL A 53 5.53 5.67 7.47
C VAL A 53 6.06 4.26 7.20
N PHE A 54 7.37 4.07 7.40
CA PHE A 54 8.05 2.78 7.23
C PHE A 54 8.27 2.08 8.58
N PHE A 55 8.26 0.75 8.56
CA PHE A 55 8.60 -0.04 9.74
C PHE A 55 10.06 0.16 10.16
N GLU A 56 10.30 0.31 11.46
CA GLU A 56 11.59 -0.01 12.07
C GLU A 56 11.73 -1.54 12.19
N LEU A 57 12.95 -2.04 12.37
CA LEU A 57 13.22 -3.49 12.36
C LEU A 57 12.37 -4.24 13.41
N ALA A 58 12.34 -3.75 14.65
CA ALA A 58 11.54 -4.36 15.72
C ALA A 58 10.03 -4.33 15.43
N GLU A 59 9.55 -3.28 14.76
CA GLU A 59 8.14 -3.16 14.36
C GLU A 59 7.81 -4.17 13.27
N TYR A 60 8.74 -4.39 12.33
CA TYR A 60 8.60 -5.39 11.28
C TYR A 60 8.62 -6.82 11.84
N GLU A 61 9.52 -7.13 12.78
CA GLU A 61 9.57 -8.43 13.46
C GLU A 61 8.26 -8.71 14.21
N LEU A 62 7.74 -7.71 14.95
CA LEU A 62 6.45 -7.81 15.62
C LEU A 62 5.31 -8.01 14.61
N PHE A 63 5.31 -7.25 13.51
CA PHE A 63 4.36 -7.38 12.42
C PHE A 63 4.35 -8.78 11.79
N LEU A 64 5.54 -9.34 11.53
CA LEU A 64 5.68 -10.68 10.99
C LEU A 64 5.21 -11.74 11.98
N SER A 65 5.48 -11.57 13.28
CA SER A 65 5.06 -12.51 14.33
C SER A 65 3.53 -12.61 14.46
N ALA A 66 2.80 -11.51 14.24
CA ALA A 66 1.34 -11.48 14.18
C ALA A 66 0.75 -11.97 12.84
N MET A 67 1.60 -12.19 11.83
CA MET A 67 1.17 -12.69 10.54
C MET A 67 1.02 -14.21 10.56
N PRO A 68 -0.03 -14.78 9.95
CA PRO A 68 -0.12 -16.23 9.80
C PRO A 68 1.11 -16.81 9.07
N GLN A 69 1.73 -17.85 9.64
CA GLN A 69 2.99 -18.46 9.17
C GLN A 69 3.05 -18.72 7.65
N ARG A 70 1.92 -19.12 7.05
CA ARG A 70 1.78 -19.39 5.61
C ARG A 70 2.22 -18.24 4.71
N TRP A 71 2.21 -17.01 5.22
CA TRP A 71 2.51 -15.79 4.47
C TRP A 71 3.92 -15.24 4.73
N HIS A 72 4.66 -15.81 5.68
CA HIS A 72 5.98 -15.31 6.07
C HIS A 72 6.94 -15.32 4.88
N ALA A 73 7.09 -16.47 4.23
CA ALA A 73 7.98 -16.63 3.09
C ALA A 73 7.67 -15.65 1.94
N GLN A 74 6.37 -15.42 1.65
CA GLN A 74 5.97 -14.44 0.62
C GLN A 74 6.27 -13.00 1.05
N THR A 75 6.10 -12.69 2.33
CA THR A 75 6.32 -11.36 2.89
C THR A 75 7.80 -11.01 2.90
N GLU A 76 8.63 -11.90 3.43
CA GLU A 76 10.10 -11.82 3.41
C GLU A 76 10.63 -11.68 1.99
N PHE A 77 10.17 -12.55 1.08
CA PHE A 77 10.56 -12.46 -0.32
C PHE A 77 10.15 -11.13 -0.96
N SER A 78 8.95 -10.64 -0.67
CA SER A 78 8.47 -9.37 -1.24
C SER A 78 9.28 -8.19 -0.73
N LEU A 79 9.69 -8.22 0.55
CA LEU A 79 10.57 -7.22 1.14
C LEU A 79 11.95 -7.24 0.47
N ALA A 80 12.60 -8.40 0.45
CA ALA A 80 13.96 -8.57 -0.06
C ALA A 80 14.06 -8.29 -1.57
N SER A 81 13.12 -8.81 -2.38
CA SER A 81 13.15 -8.66 -3.84
C SER A 81 12.67 -7.28 -4.32
N MET A 82 11.92 -6.57 -3.48
CA MET A 82 11.16 -5.36 -3.85
C MET A 82 10.35 -5.54 -5.15
N ALA A 83 9.92 -6.76 -5.44
CA ALA A 83 9.13 -7.07 -6.62
C ALA A 83 7.70 -6.53 -6.43
N ARG A 84 7.11 -6.02 -7.51
CA ARG A 84 5.71 -5.56 -7.45
C ARG A 84 4.80 -6.76 -7.20
N PRO A 85 3.64 -6.60 -6.53
CA PRO A 85 2.75 -7.74 -6.27
C PRO A 85 2.32 -8.51 -7.52
N SER A 86 2.14 -7.81 -8.64
CA SER A 86 1.83 -8.43 -9.94
C SER A 86 2.99 -9.23 -10.51
N GLU A 87 4.23 -8.86 -10.18
CA GLU A 87 5.47 -9.57 -10.54
C GLU A 87 5.63 -10.80 -9.64
N VAL A 88 5.56 -10.61 -8.31
CA VAL A 88 5.64 -11.70 -7.31
C VAL A 88 4.66 -12.82 -7.61
N GLY A 89 3.39 -12.47 -7.85
CA GLY A 89 2.37 -13.49 -8.14
C GLY A 89 2.64 -14.26 -9.44
N ALA A 90 3.42 -13.70 -10.36
CA ALA A 90 3.71 -14.29 -11.67
C ALA A 90 5.03 -15.07 -11.73
N LEU A 91 5.87 -15.02 -10.68
CA LEU A 91 7.12 -15.76 -10.61
C LEU A 91 6.87 -17.27 -10.58
N THR A 92 7.74 -18.00 -11.25
CA THR A 92 7.82 -19.47 -11.20
C THR A 92 9.12 -19.89 -10.53
N LEU A 93 9.21 -21.14 -10.10
CA LEU A 93 10.43 -21.67 -9.48
C LEU A 93 11.65 -21.53 -10.40
N GLY A 94 11.45 -21.70 -11.70
CA GLY A 94 12.49 -21.53 -12.71
C GLY A 94 13.04 -20.12 -12.89
N ASP A 95 12.40 -19.11 -12.28
CA ASP A 95 12.96 -17.76 -12.27
C ASP A 95 14.01 -17.58 -11.15
N VAL A 96 14.14 -18.55 -10.24
CA VAL A 96 15.00 -18.49 -9.05
C VAL A 96 16.25 -19.37 -9.24
N ASN A 97 17.43 -18.77 -9.14
CA ASN A 97 18.69 -19.50 -9.05
C ASN A 97 19.06 -19.71 -7.58
N ARG A 98 18.96 -20.96 -7.12
CA ARG A 98 19.22 -21.34 -5.73
C ARG A 98 20.68 -21.16 -5.31
N GLY A 99 21.62 -21.37 -6.24
CA GLY A 99 23.05 -21.30 -5.95
C GLY A 99 23.57 -19.87 -5.80
N THR A 100 22.91 -18.89 -6.44
CA THR A 100 23.39 -17.50 -6.46
C THR A 100 22.47 -16.49 -5.78
N GLY A 101 21.24 -16.88 -5.41
CA GLY A 101 20.25 -15.93 -4.91
C GLY A 101 19.56 -15.11 -6.01
N ALA A 102 19.91 -15.31 -7.28
CA ALA A 102 19.43 -14.48 -8.37
C ALA A 102 18.00 -14.85 -8.80
N VAL A 103 17.11 -13.85 -8.83
CA VAL A 103 15.72 -14.00 -9.26
C VAL A 103 15.44 -13.13 -10.48
N ARG A 104 15.00 -13.76 -11.58
CA ARG A 104 14.69 -13.09 -12.83
C ARG A 104 13.23 -12.62 -12.87
N ILE A 105 13.02 -11.32 -12.74
CA ILE A 105 11.71 -10.68 -12.88
C ILE A 105 11.52 -10.25 -14.34
N ASN A 106 10.82 -11.05 -15.13
CA ASN A 106 10.55 -10.77 -16.55
C ASN A 106 9.07 -10.84 -16.94
N LYS A 107 8.19 -11.15 -15.98
CA LYS A 107 6.76 -11.37 -16.19
C LYS A 107 5.95 -10.80 -15.04
N ALA A 108 4.73 -10.37 -15.36
CA ALA A 108 3.79 -9.83 -14.41
C ALA A 108 2.37 -10.15 -14.85
N PHE A 109 1.49 -10.33 -13.88
CA PHE A 109 0.07 -10.45 -14.14
C PHE A 109 -0.56 -9.09 -14.45
N LYS A 110 -1.30 -9.06 -15.55
CA LYS A 110 -2.10 -7.91 -15.98
C LYS A 110 -3.58 -8.26 -15.92
N TYR A 111 -4.39 -7.27 -15.62
CA TYR A 111 -5.84 -7.37 -15.69
C TYR A 111 -6.30 -6.89 -17.06
N ALA A 112 -7.00 -7.75 -17.79
CA ALA A 112 -7.69 -7.43 -19.04
C ALA A 112 -9.17 -7.77 -18.86
N GLY A 113 -9.95 -6.78 -18.41
CA GLY A 113 -11.32 -7.00 -17.95
C GLY A 113 -11.35 -7.92 -16.72
N THR A 114 -12.13 -9.00 -16.79
CA THR A 114 -12.30 -9.98 -15.70
C THR A 114 -11.20 -11.04 -15.64
N ARG A 115 -10.41 -11.21 -16.70
CA ARG A 115 -9.38 -12.24 -16.79
C ARG A 115 -7.99 -11.66 -16.56
N ARG A 116 -7.19 -12.44 -15.84
CA ARG A 116 -5.78 -12.17 -15.61
C ARG A 116 -4.97 -12.81 -16.72
N ARG A 117 -4.05 -12.06 -17.33
CA ARG A 117 -3.14 -12.55 -18.37
C ARG A 117 -1.70 -12.29 -17.95
N LEU A 118 -0.83 -13.23 -18.26
CA LEU A 118 0.60 -13.03 -18.11
C LEU A 118 1.10 -12.09 -19.21
N GLY A 119 2.02 -11.19 -18.87
CA GLY A 119 2.66 -10.32 -19.85
C GLY A 119 3.95 -9.73 -19.31
N PRO A 120 4.68 -8.96 -20.14
CA PRO A 120 5.90 -8.29 -19.69
C PRO A 120 5.58 -7.25 -18.61
N PRO A 121 6.55 -6.91 -17.74
CA PRO A 121 6.44 -5.81 -16.80
C PRO A 121 5.96 -4.51 -17.47
N LYS A 122 5.45 -3.57 -16.67
CA LYS A 122 4.87 -2.31 -17.15
C LYS A 122 5.79 -1.56 -18.14
N THR A 123 7.09 -1.66 -17.93
CA THR A 123 8.12 -0.99 -18.73
C THR A 123 9.22 -1.98 -19.10
N LYS A 124 9.94 -1.75 -20.21
CA LYS A 124 11.12 -2.55 -20.60
C LYS A 124 12.16 -2.63 -19.47
N ARG A 125 12.44 -1.49 -18.80
CA ARG A 125 13.32 -1.41 -17.61
C ARG A 125 12.85 -2.24 -16.40
N GLY A 126 11.60 -2.71 -16.43
CA GLY A 126 11.05 -3.56 -15.37
C GLY A 126 11.53 -5.01 -15.45
N VAL A 127 12.05 -5.42 -16.61
CA VAL A 127 12.70 -6.72 -16.79
C VAL A 127 14.09 -6.65 -16.16
N ARG A 128 14.30 -7.37 -15.07
CA ARG A 128 15.53 -7.28 -14.26
C ARG A 128 15.81 -8.58 -13.53
N THR A 129 17.05 -8.75 -13.08
CA THR A 129 17.42 -9.78 -12.10
C THR A 129 17.71 -9.09 -10.78
N VAL A 130 17.17 -9.62 -9.68
CA VAL A 130 17.42 -9.13 -8.32
C VAL A 130 18.06 -10.25 -7.51
N ASN A 131 18.98 -9.92 -6.61
CA ASN A 131 19.55 -10.89 -5.69
C ASN A 131 18.75 -10.87 -4.40
N VAL A 132 18.30 -12.05 -3.99
CA VAL A 132 17.56 -12.27 -2.74
C VAL A 132 18.50 -12.98 -1.77
N PRO A 133 18.54 -12.58 -0.47
CA PRO A 133 19.36 -13.25 0.54
C PRO A 133 19.05 -14.75 0.64
N PHE A 134 20.06 -15.55 0.95
CA PHE A 134 19.90 -17.01 1.07
C PHE A 134 18.94 -17.38 2.21
N GLU A 135 18.96 -16.62 3.30
CA GLU A 135 18.04 -16.77 4.43
C GLU A 135 16.59 -16.63 4.00
N THR A 136 16.30 -15.76 3.03
CA THR A 136 14.96 -15.63 2.44
C THR A 136 14.64 -16.79 1.50
N LEU A 137 15.64 -17.34 0.79
CA LEU A 137 15.44 -18.51 -0.07
C LEU A 137 15.16 -19.78 0.73
N ASP A 138 15.78 -19.92 1.91
CA ASP A 138 15.59 -21.06 2.81
C ASP A 138 14.15 -21.16 3.34
N LEU A 139 13.39 -20.06 3.32
CA LEU A 139 11.97 -20.05 3.65
C LEU A 139 11.07 -20.58 2.51
N LEU A 140 11.61 -20.74 1.30
CA LEU A 140 10.84 -21.08 0.10
C LEU A 140 10.84 -22.60 -0.13
N ASP A 141 9.65 -23.16 -0.34
CA ASP A 141 9.52 -24.50 -0.91
C ASP A 141 9.85 -24.44 -2.42
N LEU A 142 11.11 -24.74 -2.72
CA LEU A 142 11.64 -24.79 -4.07
C LEU A 142 11.62 -26.20 -4.67
N ASP A 143 11.27 -27.25 -3.93
CA ASP A 143 11.30 -28.65 -4.41
C ASP A 143 10.04 -29.06 -5.18
N ARG A 144 9.55 -28.13 -6.00
CA ARG A 144 8.41 -28.30 -6.90
C ARG A 144 8.86 -28.18 -8.37
N PRO A 145 8.00 -28.54 -9.34
CA PRO A 145 8.32 -28.39 -10.76
C PRO A 145 8.75 -26.97 -11.13
N HIS A 146 9.68 -26.86 -12.08
CA HIS A 146 10.30 -25.60 -12.50
C HIS A 146 9.29 -24.56 -13.03
N ASP A 147 8.21 -25.00 -13.66
CA ASP A 147 7.13 -24.16 -14.19
C ASP A 147 6.05 -23.83 -13.15
N ALA A 148 6.10 -24.44 -11.96
CA ALA A 148 5.18 -24.14 -10.89
C ALA A 148 5.38 -22.71 -10.37
N LEU A 149 4.29 -22.11 -9.89
CA LEU A 149 4.30 -20.77 -9.32
C LEU A 149 5.11 -20.75 -8.03
N LEU A 150 5.94 -19.72 -7.86
CA LEU A 150 6.73 -19.54 -6.65
C LEU A 150 5.81 -19.43 -5.42
N PHE A 151 4.79 -18.58 -5.52
CA PHE A 151 3.74 -18.43 -4.52
C PHE A 151 2.37 -18.81 -5.12
N GLN A 152 1.73 -19.80 -4.50
CA GLN A 152 0.43 -20.31 -4.93
C GLN A 152 -0.54 -20.47 -3.76
N THR A 153 -1.82 -20.38 -4.07
CA THR A 153 -2.91 -20.79 -3.16
C THR A 153 -2.89 -22.30 -2.96
N ARG A 154 -3.63 -22.80 -1.96
CA ARG A 154 -3.84 -24.25 -1.75
C ARG A 154 -4.36 -25.01 -2.99
N ARG A 155 -5.00 -24.30 -3.93
CA ARG A 155 -5.52 -24.85 -5.19
C ARG A 155 -4.51 -24.77 -6.36
N GLY A 156 -3.24 -24.43 -6.10
CA GLY A 156 -2.22 -24.24 -7.14
C GLY A 156 -2.41 -22.99 -8.02
N THR A 157 -3.35 -22.10 -7.67
CA THR A 157 -3.60 -20.88 -8.46
C THR A 157 -2.76 -19.70 -7.94
N PRO A 158 -2.41 -18.72 -8.79
CA PRO A 158 -1.57 -17.62 -8.34
C PRO A 158 -2.28 -16.68 -7.37
N ILE A 159 -1.59 -16.35 -6.28
CA ILE A 159 -2.08 -15.46 -5.22
C ILE A 159 -2.39 -14.07 -5.81
N ARG A 160 -3.56 -13.53 -5.43
CA ARG A 160 -3.99 -12.19 -5.85
C ARG A 160 -3.45 -11.16 -4.85
N PRO A 161 -2.97 -9.99 -5.30
CA PRO A 161 -2.50 -8.94 -4.39
C PRO A 161 -3.54 -8.55 -3.34
N ALA A 162 -4.81 -8.40 -3.75
CA ALA A 162 -5.91 -8.11 -2.83
C ALA A 162 -6.13 -9.22 -1.78
N TYR A 163 -5.96 -10.48 -2.18
CA TYR A 163 -6.09 -11.62 -1.27
C TYR A 163 -4.94 -11.64 -0.26
N PHE A 164 -3.70 -11.48 -0.71
CA PHE A 164 -2.55 -11.35 0.18
C PHE A 164 -2.72 -10.17 1.15
N TYR A 165 -3.14 -9.01 0.65
CA TYR A 165 -3.35 -7.84 1.50
C TYR A 165 -4.40 -8.08 2.60
N GLN A 166 -5.53 -8.72 2.27
CA GLN A 166 -6.58 -9.00 3.25
C GLN A 166 -6.19 -10.08 4.26
N GLU A 167 -5.54 -11.15 3.80
CA GLU A 167 -5.32 -12.37 4.58
C GLU A 167 -3.99 -12.41 5.31
N ALA A 168 -3.00 -11.64 4.84
CA ALA A 168 -1.69 -11.55 5.45
C ALA A 168 -1.57 -10.21 6.16
N PHE A 169 -1.59 -9.12 5.38
CA PHE A 169 -1.20 -7.80 5.86
C PHE A 169 -2.22 -7.20 6.83
N LEU A 170 -3.49 -7.12 6.43
CA LEU A 170 -4.57 -6.62 7.29
C LEU A 170 -4.85 -7.54 8.47
N SER A 171 -4.62 -8.85 8.32
CA SER A 171 -4.76 -9.80 9.43
C SER A 171 -3.77 -9.44 10.56
N ALA A 172 -2.49 -9.30 10.23
CA ALA A 172 -1.46 -8.92 11.21
C ALA A 172 -1.71 -7.52 11.78
N LEU A 173 -2.10 -6.54 10.94
CA LEU A 173 -2.39 -5.19 11.43
C LEU A 173 -3.55 -5.15 12.41
N ARG A 174 -4.62 -5.93 12.21
CA ARG A 174 -5.78 -5.95 13.11
C ARG A 174 -5.46 -6.51 14.50
N GLU A 175 -4.43 -7.35 14.60
CA GLU A 175 -3.95 -7.87 15.89
C GLU A 175 -3.12 -6.84 16.65
N LEU A 176 -2.39 -5.99 15.92
CA LEU A 176 -1.44 -5.04 16.48
C LEU A 176 -1.99 -3.62 16.64
N VAL A 177 -3.05 -3.29 15.91
CA VAL A 177 -3.61 -1.94 15.81
C VAL A 177 -5.11 -2.01 15.98
N GLU A 178 -5.61 -1.30 16.99
CA GLU A 178 -7.05 -1.11 17.19
C GLU A 178 -7.44 0.26 16.65
N ILE A 179 -8.56 0.31 15.94
CA ILE A 179 -9.08 1.52 15.30
C ILE A 179 -10.51 1.74 15.80
N ASP A 180 -10.83 2.98 16.19
CA ASP A 180 -12.20 3.35 16.57
C ASP A 180 -13.14 3.46 15.36
N ASP A 181 -14.43 3.68 15.64
CA ASP A 181 -15.46 3.87 14.61
C ASP A 181 -15.24 5.12 13.73
N GLN A 182 -14.38 6.05 14.18
CA GLN A 182 -14.00 7.28 13.46
C GLN A 182 -12.75 7.07 12.59
N GLY A 183 -12.12 5.89 12.64
CA GLY A 183 -10.91 5.58 11.89
C GLY A 183 -9.62 6.06 12.55
N HIS A 184 -9.64 6.40 13.84
CA HIS A 184 -8.45 6.73 14.61
C HIS A 184 -7.83 5.49 15.26
N ILE A 185 -6.50 5.44 15.26
CA ILE A 185 -5.77 4.40 15.98
C ILE A 185 -5.91 4.67 17.48
N VAL A 186 -6.53 3.74 18.20
CA VAL A 186 -6.74 3.82 19.66
C VAL A 186 -5.76 2.95 20.43
N VAL A 187 -5.28 1.87 19.82
CA VAL A 187 -4.16 1.07 20.33
C VAL A 187 -3.16 0.87 19.21
N ASP A 188 -1.90 1.12 19.51
CA ASP A 188 -0.80 0.97 18.58
C ASP A 188 0.34 0.17 19.21
N ARG A 189 0.32 -1.15 19.05
CA ARG A 189 1.38 -2.03 19.54
C ARG A 189 2.64 -1.98 18.67
N LEU A 190 2.56 -1.36 17.50
CA LEU A 190 3.69 -1.20 16.59
C LEU A 190 4.60 -0.05 16.98
N VAL A 191 4.19 0.88 17.85
CA VAL A 191 5.09 1.95 18.33
C VAL A 191 5.99 1.40 19.43
N VAL A 192 7.02 0.65 19.04
CA VAL A 192 7.97 0.04 19.98
C VAL A 192 8.99 1.07 20.51
N SER A 193 9.27 2.14 19.76
CA SER A 193 10.31 3.13 20.09
C SER A 193 9.80 4.49 20.63
N GLY A 194 8.51 4.60 20.98
CA GLY A 194 7.95 5.81 21.61
C GLY A 194 7.80 7.03 20.68
N ARG A 195 8.01 6.87 19.36
CA ARG A 195 7.80 7.94 18.39
C ARG A 195 6.33 7.92 17.92
N VAL A 196 5.53 8.87 18.41
CA VAL A 196 4.14 9.08 17.94
C VAL A 196 4.18 9.49 16.47
N ARG A 197 3.83 8.59 15.56
CA ARG A 197 3.75 8.89 14.12
C ARG A 197 2.30 9.16 13.73
N THR A 198 1.97 10.42 13.48
CA THR A 198 0.63 10.85 13.11
C THR A 198 0.29 10.47 11.67
N ARG A 199 -0.78 9.67 11.52
CA ARG A 199 -1.66 9.50 10.35
C ARG A 199 -0.96 9.15 9.02
N CYS A 200 -0.99 7.88 8.65
CA CYS A 200 -0.49 7.40 7.36
C CYS A 200 -1.39 7.84 6.19
N GLY A 201 -0.77 8.42 5.17
CA GLY A 201 -1.43 8.85 3.94
C GLY A 201 -1.35 7.83 2.83
N ILE A 202 -2.47 7.60 2.16
CA ILE A 202 -2.51 6.77 0.97
C ILE A 202 -1.98 7.58 -0.22
N THR A 203 -0.73 7.35 -0.60
CA THR A 203 -0.33 7.52 -1.99
C THR A 203 0.09 6.20 -2.60
N GLY A 204 -0.81 5.62 -3.39
CA GLY A 204 -0.41 4.77 -4.50
C GLY A 204 0.47 5.59 -5.45
N SER A 205 1.78 5.60 -5.22
CA SER A 205 2.79 5.98 -6.18
C SER A 205 3.50 4.71 -6.65
N VAL A 206 3.49 4.57 -7.97
CA VAL A 206 4.46 3.97 -8.88
C VAL A 206 5.73 3.32 -8.26
N GLY A 207 5.61 2.34 -7.37
CA GLY A 207 6.80 1.62 -6.87
C GLY A 207 6.66 0.77 -5.61
N GLY A 208 5.61 0.95 -4.79
CA GLY A 208 5.59 0.35 -3.46
C GLY A 208 5.45 -1.17 -3.42
N CYS A 209 6.46 -1.83 -2.84
CA CYS A 209 6.25 -3.11 -2.15
C CYS A 209 5.35 -2.83 -0.92
N TRP A 210 4.27 -3.60 -0.79
CA TRP A 210 3.23 -3.36 0.23
C TRP A 210 3.75 -3.64 1.64
N VAL A 211 4.85 -4.39 1.76
CA VAL A 211 5.42 -4.85 3.01
C VAL A 211 6.12 -3.73 3.79
N VAL A 212 6.55 -2.65 3.12
CA VAL A 212 7.40 -1.63 3.76
C VAL A 212 6.60 -0.48 4.37
N CYS A 213 5.34 -0.28 3.97
CA CYS A 213 4.58 0.91 4.31
C CYS A 213 3.37 0.56 5.17
N ARG A 214 3.19 1.31 6.27
CA ARG A 214 2.11 1.11 7.24
C ARG A 214 0.76 1.56 6.68
N CYS A 215 0.16 0.79 5.78
CA CYS A 215 -1.08 1.16 5.10
C CYS A 215 -2.28 1.15 6.06
N SER A 216 -2.82 2.33 6.39
CA SER A 216 -4.18 2.45 6.92
C SER A 216 -5.19 2.52 5.77
N TRP A 217 -6.15 1.60 5.74
CA TRP A 217 -7.38 1.75 4.95
C TRP A 217 -8.51 2.15 5.89
N CYS A 218 -8.99 3.38 5.77
CA CYS A 218 -10.27 3.78 6.34
C CYS A 218 -11.37 3.21 5.43
N PRO A 219 -12.26 2.32 5.89
CA PRO A 219 -13.46 2.01 5.15
C PRO A 219 -14.29 3.31 5.11
N ALA A 220 -14.59 3.81 3.91
CA ALA A 220 -15.56 4.88 3.77
C ALA A 220 -16.93 4.35 4.23
N MET A 221 -17.36 4.77 5.42
CA MET A 221 -18.77 4.65 5.82
C MET A 221 -19.60 5.62 4.96
N PRO A 222 -20.71 5.19 4.35
CA PRO A 222 -21.64 6.11 3.72
C PRO A 222 -22.40 6.90 4.80
N GLY A 223 -22.24 8.23 4.84
CA GLY A 223 -23.28 9.10 5.41
C GLY A 223 -22.94 10.01 6.58
N THR A 224 -21.69 10.29 6.93
CA THR A 224 -21.38 11.30 7.97
C THR A 224 -20.68 12.53 7.40
N THR A 225 -21.43 13.62 7.34
CA THR A 225 -20.94 14.98 7.10
C THR A 225 -20.05 15.39 8.28
N PRO A 226 -18.80 15.87 8.09
CA PRO A 226 -18.02 16.40 9.19
C PRO A 226 -18.55 17.78 9.55
N THR A 227 -19.40 17.85 10.58
CA THR A 227 -19.82 19.10 11.19
C THR A 227 -18.75 19.64 12.12
N THR A 228 -18.47 20.92 11.92
CA THR A 228 -17.87 21.91 12.84
C THR A 228 -16.34 21.96 13.00
N ARG A 229 -15.86 23.15 12.63
CA ARG A 229 -14.53 23.76 12.72
C ARG A 229 -14.32 24.23 14.17
N PRO A 230 -13.15 24.07 14.81
CA PRO A 230 -12.92 24.72 16.09
C PRO A 230 -12.67 26.22 15.85
N THR A 231 -13.53 27.05 16.42
CA THR A 231 -13.33 28.49 16.58
C THR A 231 -12.26 28.74 17.63
N ASN A 232 -11.31 29.61 17.30
CA ASN A 232 -10.33 30.17 18.25
C ASN A 232 -11.06 30.82 19.45
N GLY A 233 -10.64 30.46 20.66
CA GLY A 233 -11.03 31.11 21.91
C GLY A 233 -9.92 30.95 22.96
N MET A 234 -9.39 32.07 23.43
CA MET A 234 -8.35 32.20 24.45
C MET A 234 -8.84 31.81 25.86
N GLY A 235 -7.87 31.43 26.72
CA GLY A 235 -7.96 31.33 28.19
C GLY A 235 -8.32 29.93 28.68
N ILE A 236 -7.73 29.31 29.72
CA ILE A 236 -7.12 29.82 30.96
C ILE A 236 -6.21 28.71 31.56
N SER A 237 -5.08 29.15 32.16
CA SER A 237 -4.34 28.64 33.34
C SER A 237 -3.77 27.20 33.43
N THR A 238 -2.53 27.20 33.91
CA THR A 238 -1.56 26.14 34.26
C THR A 238 -1.97 25.16 35.37
N ALA A 239 -1.57 23.89 35.22
CA ALA A 239 -0.98 23.03 36.28
C ALA A 239 -0.36 21.75 35.67
N PRO A 240 0.85 21.29 36.09
CA PRO A 240 1.43 20.03 35.64
C PRO A 240 0.93 18.82 36.46
N PRO A 241 0.97 17.58 35.92
CA PRO A 241 0.43 16.41 36.61
C PRO A 241 1.33 15.91 37.74
N VAL A 242 0.70 15.64 38.88
CA VAL A 242 1.29 15.08 40.10
C VAL A 242 1.69 13.61 39.88
N LEU A 243 2.97 13.32 40.07
CA LEU A 243 3.53 11.97 40.21
C LEU A 243 3.03 11.31 41.51
N LEU A 244 2.15 10.31 41.42
CA LEU A 244 1.83 9.43 42.55
C LEU A 244 2.91 8.35 42.71
N ARG A 245 3.87 8.61 43.60
CA ARG A 245 4.69 7.57 44.24
C ARG A 245 3.80 6.72 45.15
N ARG A 246 3.69 5.41 44.90
CA ARG A 246 3.29 4.45 45.95
C ARG A 246 4.54 3.96 46.67
N LYS A 247 4.54 4.17 47.99
CA LYS A 247 5.57 3.76 48.95
C LYS A 247 5.56 2.24 49.13
N SER A 248 6.75 1.71 49.35
CA SER A 248 7.08 0.38 49.85
C SER A 248 6.78 0.21 51.35
N LEU A 249 6.28 -0.99 51.71
CA LEU A 249 6.53 -1.79 52.93
C LEU A 249 5.92 -1.30 54.26
N PRO A 250 5.78 -2.16 55.30
CA PRO A 250 6.42 -3.46 55.58
C PRO A 250 5.77 -4.71 55.00
#